data_AF-A0A7W7MH25-F1
#
_entry.id   AF-A0A7W7MH25-F1
#
_cell.length_a   1.000
_cell.length_b   1.000
_cell.length_c   1.000
_cell.angle_alpha   90.00
_cell.angle_beta   90.00
_cell.angle_gamma   90.00
#
_symmetry.space_group_name_H-M   'P 1'
#
loop_
_entity.id
_entity.type
_entity.pdbx_description
1 polymer ?
#
loop_
_entity_poly.entity_id
_entity_poly.type
_entity_poly.pdbx_seq_one_letter_code
_entity_poly.pdbx_strand_id
1 'polypeptide(L)'
;MMNLHDGLARIAGPDAEPTPEQVAADLARGRTALRRRRTVQAAGGSVFMAAALAAVIVAGSGLASGPSAPEAAGERPSASSPATGPTALVAYQGEQPKGFTLDKVPEGWVLQGADEYGITIAPKGIPDVVPSDAPPGVPNNDPHSFEGKIMAQLQEFGPGEDIANGKKLTINGKEAVLTKMLDQTTGHALFVNLGENRWMIVQVWDGLGWGEQQVVEFAAGIHVDDSAKVTHG
;
A
#
# COMPACT_ATOMS: atom_id res chain seq x y z
N MET A 1 44.31 0.92 -0.24
CA MET A 1 42.86 0.91 0.10
C MET A 1 42.15 0.31 -1.09
N MET A 2 41.42 -0.80 -0.90
CA MET A 2 40.57 -1.33 -1.98
C MET A 2 39.39 -0.38 -2.19
N ASN A 3 39.11 -0.03 -3.44
CA ASN A 3 37.89 0.70 -3.78
C ASN A 3 36.68 -0.25 -3.60
N LEU A 4 35.55 0.28 -3.13
CA LEU A 4 34.30 -0.44 -2.94
C LEU A 4 33.87 -1.18 -4.21
N HIS A 5 34.18 -0.59 -5.37
CA HIS A 5 33.91 -1.16 -6.68
C HIS A 5 34.68 -2.48 -6.94
N ASP A 6 35.94 -2.56 -6.49
CA ASP A 6 36.80 -3.75 -6.64
C ASP A 6 36.38 -4.86 -5.66
N GLY A 7 35.84 -4.48 -4.50
CA GLY A 7 35.28 -5.40 -3.52
C GLY A 7 34.01 -6.07 -4.04
N LEU A 8 33.10 -5.28 -4.62
CA LEU A 8 31.84 -5.79 -5.18
C LEU A 8 32.06 -6.69 -6.40
N ALA A 9 32.95 -6.30 -7.32
CA ALA A 9 33.28 -7.10 -8.50
C ALA A 9 33.85 -8.49 -8.14
N ARG A 10 34.58 -8.59 -7.02
CA ARG A 10 35.12 -9.85 -6.53
C ARG A 10 34.06 -10.77 -5.91
N ILE A 11 33.07 -10.20 -5.23
CA ILE A 11 31.99 -10.95 -4.57
C ILE A 11 30.97 -11.43 -5.61
N ALA A 12 30.69 -10.62 -6.64
CA ALA A 12 29.74 -10.96 -7.69
C ALA A 12 30.16 -12.20 -8.51
N GLY A 13 31.45 -12.54 -8.52
CA GLY A 13 31.97 -13.60 -9.38
C GLY A 13 32.01 -13.16 -10.85
N PRO A 14 32.49 -14.02 -11.76
CA PRO A 14 32.50 -13.70 -13.19
C PRO A 14 31.06 -13.53 -13.71
N ASP A 15 30.86 -12.56 -14.60
CA ASP A 15 29.59 -12.34 -15.30
C ASP A 15 29.19 -13.63 -16.01
N ALA A 16 28.24 -14.36 -15.41
CA ALA A 16 27.66 -15.54 -16.01
C ALA A 16 26.51 -15.07 -16.90
N GLU A 17 26.65 -15.25 -18.22
CA GLU A 17 25.52 -15.03 -19.11
C GLU A 17 24.36 -15.92 -18.68
N PRO A 18 23.16 -15.35 -18.46
CA PRO A 18 22.01 -16.12 -18.03
C PRO A 18 21.69 -17.16 -19.09
N THR A 19 21.55 -18.42 -18.66
CA THR A 19 21.24 -19.50 -19.59
C THR A 19 19.83 -19.30 -20.16
N PRO A 20 19.53 -19.80 -21.38
CA PRO A 20 18.19 -19.73 -21.94
C PRO A 20 17.12 -20.35 -21.02
N GLU A 21 17.50 -21.34 -20.20
CA GLU A 21 16.64 -21.98 -19.21
C GLU A 21 16.32 -21.05 -18.03
N GLN A 22 17.29 -20.27 -17.55
CA GLN A 22 17.08 -19.25 -16.52
C GLN A 22 16.16 -18.13 -17.02
N VAL A 23 16.41 -17.64 -18.24
CA VAL A 23 15.54 -16.64 -18.88
C VAL A 23 14.11 -17.17 -19.05
N ALA A 24 13.95 -18.42 -19.48
CA ALA A 24 12.64 -19.05 -19.62
C ALA A 24 11.94 -19.22 -18.27
N ALA A 25 12.67 -19.61 -17.22
CA ALA A 25 12.15 -19.75 -15.87
C ALA A 25 11.69 -18.39 -15.29
N ASP A 26 12.44 -17.33 -15.52
CA ASP A 26 12.09 -15.98 -15.08
C ASP A 26 10.88 -15.42 -15.84
N LEU A 27 10.81 -15.64 -17.16
CA LEU A 27 9.63 -15.30 -17.95
C LEU A 27 8.40 -16.10 -17.53
N ALA A 28 8.55 -17.38 -17.20
CA ALA A 28 7.46 -18.20 -16.68
C ALA A 28 6.97 -17.69 -15.32
N ARG A 29 7.89 -17.31 -14.43
CA ARG A 29 7.59 -16.72 -13.13
C ARG A 29 6.86 -15.37 -13.28
N GLY A 30 7.36 -14.49 -14.15
CA GLY A 30 6.73 -13.20 -14.45
C GLY A 30 5.33 -13.35 -15.06
N ARG A 31 5.15 -14.28 -16.00
CA ARG A 31 3.83 -14.59 -16.59
C ARG A 31 2.87 -15.17 -15.55
N THR A 32 3.35 -16.00 -14.64
CA THR A 32 2.54 -16.58 -13.56
C THR A 32 2.09 -15.50 -12.57
N ALA A 33 2.99 -14.60 -12.17
CA ALA A 33 2.66 -13.45 -11.33
C ALA A 33 1.62 -12.54 -11.99
N LEU A 34 1.80 -12.23 -13.29
CA LEU A 34 0.86 -11.40 -14.04
C LEU A 34 -0.52 -12.06 -14.19
N ARG A 35 -0.55 -13.38 -14.45
CA ARG A 35 -1.81 -14.15 -14.50
C ARG A 35 -2.50 -14.15 -13.14
N ARG A 36 -1.77 -14.39 -12.05
CA ARG A 36 -2.31 -14.35 -10.68
C ARG A 36 -2.91 -12.98 -10.36
N ARG A 37 -2.23 -11.89 -10.71
CA ARG A 37 -2.74 -10.52 -10.55
C ARG A 37 -4.04 -10.30 -11.34
N ARG A 38 -4.09 -10.78 -12.59
CA ARG A 38 -5.29 -10.67 -13.44
C ARG A 38 -6.45 -11.55 -12.94
N THR A 39 -6.17 -12.74 -12.42
CA THR A 39 -7.20 -13.61 -11.86
C THR A 39 -7.72 -13.08 -10.52
N VAL A 40 -6.87 -12.47 -9.69
CA VAL A 40 -7.32 -11.80 -8.45
C VAL A 40 -8.17 -10.57 -8.77
N GLN A 41 -7.84 -9.82 -9.84
CA GLN A 41 -8.69 -8.73 -10.33
C GLN A 41 -10.00 -9.22 -10.99
N ALA A 42 -10.05 -10.46 -11.50
CA ALA A 42 -11.26 -11.05 -12.08
C ALA A 42 -12.11 -11.87 -11.09
N ALA A 43 -11.54 -12.29 -9.96
CA ALA A 43 -12.19 -13.12 -8.93
C ALA A 43 -12.89 -12.30 -7.82
N GLY A 44 -13.07 -10.98 -8.01
CA GLY A 44 -14.03 -10.18 -7.24
C GLY A 44 -15.50 -10.44 -7.60
N GLY A 45 -15.79 -11.53 -8.33
CA GLY A 45 -17.13 -11.99 -8.69
C GLY A 45 -17.29 -13.47 -8.38
N SER A 46 -17.84 -13.76 -7.21
CA SER A 46 -18.67 -14.93 -6.91
C SER A 46 -18.03 -16.32 -6.95
N VAL A 47 -17.58 -16.80 -5.79
CA VAL A 47 -17.65 -18.24 -5.46
C VAL A 47 -18.81 -18.42 -4.49
N PHE A 48 -19.93 -19.00 -4.94
CA PHE A 48 -20.75 -19.93 -4.15
C PHE A 48 -21.65 -20.77 -5.06
N MET A 49 -21.77 -22.03 -4.67
CA MET A 49 -22.24 -23.19 -5.43
C MET A 49 -23.76 -23.28 -5.62
N ALA A 50 -24.22 -24.05 -6.60
CA ALA A 50 -25.19 -25.13 -6.37
C ALA A 50 -25.37 -26.00 -7.62
N ALA A 51 -25.30 -27.32 -7.41
CA ALA A 51 -25.82 -28.32 -8.32
C ALA A 51 -27.36 -28.23 -8.41
N ALA A 52 -27.92 -28.37 -9.60
CA ALA A 52 -29.29 -28.82 -9.78
C ALA A 52 -29.42 -29.62 -11.09
N LEU A 53 -29.80 -30.88 -10.93
CA LEU A 53 -30.27 -31.80 -11.95
C LEU A 53 -31.67 -31.41 -12.46
N ALA A 54 -32.03 -31.98 -13.62
CA ALA A 54 -33.34 -32.03 -14.30
C ALA A 54 -33.65 -30.89 -15.27
N ALA A 55 -34.38 -31.04 -16.38
CA ALA A 55 -34.68 -32.12 -17.34
C ALA A 55 -35.75 -31.53 -18.29
N VAL A 56 -35.58 -31.64 -19.62
CA VAL A 56 -36.59 -31.89 -20.70
C VAL A 56 -37.89 -31.01 -20.70
N ILE A 57 -38.27 -30.26 -21.75
CA ILE A 57 -39.11 -30.63 -22.94
C ILE A 57 -39.25 -29.34 -23.78
N VAL A 58 -38.68 -29.23 -25.00
CA VAL A 58 -39.24 -29.46 -26.38
C VAL A 58 -40.15 -28.35 -26.96
N ALA A 59 -39.71 -27.91 -28.16
CA ALA A 59 -40.42 -27.41 -29.36
C ALA A 59 -40.93 -25.95 -29.48
N GLY A 60 -40.40 -25.27 -30.50
CA GLY A 60 -40.95 -24.06 -31.11
C GLY A 60 -40.02 -23.54 -32.21
N SER A 61 -40.25 -24.01 -33.44
CA SER A 61 -39.52 -23.72 -34.68
C SER A 61 -39.62 -22.26 -35.17
N GLY A 62 -38.49 -21.67 -35.57
CA GLY A 62 -38.42 -20.41 -36.34
C GLY A 62 -36.97 -20.03 -36.67
N LEU A 63 -36.67 -19.86 -37.96
CA LEU A 63 -35.34 -19.73 -38.57
C LEU A 63 -34.69 -18.34 -38.39
N ALA A 64 -33.34 -18.35 -38.41
CA ALA A 64 -32.41 -17.30 -38.85
C ALA A 64 -32.01 -16.13 -37.91
N SER A 65 -30.90 -16.38 -37.19
CA SER A 65 -29.64 -15.62 -37.17
C SER A 65 -29.64 -14.10 -36.95
N GLY A 66 -29.36 -13.72 -35.70
CA GLY A 66 -28.57 -12.55 -35.32
C GLY A 66 -28.20 -12.68 -33.83
N PRO A 67 -26.93 -12.55 -33.39
CA PRO A 67 -26.61 -12.51 -31.98
C PRO A 67 -27.01 -11.14 -31.42
N SER A 68 -28.29 -10.97 -31.10
CA SER A 68 -28.75 -9.90 -30.23
C SER A 68 -28.35 -10.27 -28.81
N ALA A 69 -27.41 -9.51 -28.25
CA ALA A 69 -27.07 -9.58 -26.84
C ALA A 69 -28.34 -9.39 -26.00
N PRO A 70 -28.59 -10.24 -24.98
CA PRO A 70 -29.70 -10.01 -24.08
C PRO A 70 -29.41 -8.77 -23.25
N GLU A 71 -30.27 -7.77 -23.39
CA GLU A 71 -30.42 -6.64 -22.49
C GLU A 71 -30.84 -7.17 -21.13
N ALA A 72 -29.87 -7.32 -20.22
CA ALA A 72 -30.12 -7.59 -18.82
C ALA A 72 -30.54 -6.28 -18.13
N ALA A 73 -31.82 -5.94 -18.23
CA ALA A 73 -32.49 -5.09 -17.26
C ALA A 73 -32.54 -5.86 -15.94
N GLY A 74 -31.53 -5.63 -15.12
CA GLY A 74 -31.47 -6.09 -13.74
C GLY A 74 -30.47 -5.21 -13.03
N GLU A 75 -30.95 -4.36 -12.14
CA GLU A 75 -30.12 -3.62 -11.20
C GLU A 75 -29.15 -4.60 -10.56
N ARG A 76 -27.90 -4.55 -11.01
CA ARG A 76 -26.79 -5.19 -10.34
C ARG A 76 -26.83 -4.63 -8.92
N PRO A 77 -27.01 -5.43 -7.87
CA PRO A 77 -26.73 -4.94 -6.54
C PRO A 77 -25.28 -4.50 -6.60
N SER A 78 -25.04 -3.20 -6.45
CA SER A 78 -23.72 -2.64 -6.33
C SER A 78 -23.00 -3.51 -5.31
N ALA A 79 -21.98 -4.24 -5.77
CA ALA A 79 -21.05 -4.85 -4.85
C ALA A 79 -20.54 -3.68 -4.02
N SER A 80 -20.96 -3.63 -2.76
CA SER A 80 -20.39 -2.72 -1.79
C SER A 80 -18.93 -3.15 -1.67
N SER A 81 -18.06 -2.59 -2.51
CA SER A 81 -16.77 -2.13 -2.02
C SER A 81 -17.07 -1.50 -0.66
N PRO A 82 -16.37 -1.85 0.43
CA PRO A 82 -16.62 -1.24 1.72
C PRO A 82 -16.72 0.25 1.44
N ALA A 83 -17.91 0.80 1.70
CA ALA A 83 -18.22 2.17 1.34
C ALA A 83 -17.08 2.98 1.94
N THR A 84 -16.20 3.46 1.07
CA THR A 84 -14.98 4.12 1.49
C THR A 84 -15.41 5.54 1.83
N GLY A 85 -16.24 5.64 2.86
CA GLY A 85 -16.43 6.86 3.58
C GLY A 85 -15.07 7.25 4.17
N PRO A 86 -14.88 8.55 4.43
CA PRO A 86 -13.66 9.02 5.09
C PRO A 86 -13.48 8.24 6.40
N THR A 87 -12.36 7.52 6.54
CA THR A 87 -12.01 6.89 7.81
C THR A 87 -11.82 7.98 8.85
N ALA A 88 -12.66 7.99 9.89
CA ALA A 88 -12.60 8.99 10.94
C ALA A 88 -11.29 8.85 11.75
N LEU A 89 -10.70 9.98 12.11
CA LEU A 89 -9.58 10.01 13.06
C LEU A 89 -10.15 10.12 14.48
N VAL A 90 -9.75 9.19 15.34
CA VAL A 90 -10.13 9.13 16.74
C VAL A 90 -8.93 9.39 17.63
N ALA A 91 -9.16 9.87 18.85
CA ALA A 91 -8.08 10.08 19.82
C ALA A 91 -7.32 8.77 20.06
N TYR A 92 -5.98 8.84 20.02
CA TYR A 92 -5.14 7.70 20.34
C TYR A 92 -5.20 7.43 21.84
N GLN A 93 -5.45 6.17 22.21
CA GLN A 93 -5.61 5.74 23.61
C GLN A 93 -4.56 4.70 24.02
N GLY A 94 -3.62 4.37 23.13
CA GLY A 94 -2.54 3.43 23.44
C GLY A 94 -1.40 4.11 24.20
N GLU A 95 -0.38 3.31 24.53
CA GLU A 95 0.87 3.84 25.08
C GLU A 95 1.57 4.72 24.03
N GLN A 96 2.06 5.88 24.45
CA GLN A 96 2.81 6.78 23.58
C GLN A 96 4.22 6.21 23.36
N PRO A 97 4.64 6.02 22.11
CA PRO A 97 5.98 5.50 21.85
C PRO A 97 7.05 6.51 22.27
N LYS A 98 8.27 6.04 22.44
CA LYS A 98 9.42 6.93 22.64
C LYS A 98 9.77 7.59 21.31
N GLY A 99 10.12 8.88 21.31
CA GLY A 99 10.47 9.60 20.08
C GLY A 99 9.28 10.31 19.44
N PHE A 100 8.07 9.77 19.62
CA PHE A 100 6.87 10.20 18.91
C PHE A 100 5.66 10.19 19.85
N THR A 101 4.84 11.23 19.79
CA THR A 101 3.52 11.21 20.42
C THR A 101 2.44 11.41 19.37
N LEU A 102 1.33 10.71 19.58
CA LEU A 102 0.20 10.61 18.68
C LEU A 102 -1.04 11.17 19.36
N ASP A 103 -1.66 12.18 18.76
CA ASP A 103 -2.96 12.67 19.21
C ASP A 103 -4.09 11.79 18.71
N LYS A 104 -3.99 11.33 17.45
CA LYS A 104 -5.06 10.61 16.76
C LYS A 104 -4.55 9.46 15.91
N VAL A 105 -5.40 8.45 15.74
CA VAL A 105 -5.22 7.34 14.80
C VAL A 105 -6.54 7.10 14.06
N PRO A 106 -6.52 6.46 12.88
CA PRO A 106 -7.76 6.03 12.24
C PRO A 106 -8.58 5.11 13.15
N GLU A 107 -9.90 5.27 13.11
CA GLU A 107 -10.81 4.40 13.85
C GLU A 107 -10.58 2.93 13.46
N GLY A 108 -10.43 2.07 14.46
CA GLY A 108 -10.17 0.64 14.25
C GLY A 108 -8.72 0.31 13.91
N TRP A 109 -7.77 1.23 14.08
CA TRP A 109 -6.34 1.01 13.87
C TRP A 109 -5.57 1.06 15.19
N VAL A 110 -4.38 0.47 15.19
CA VAL A 110 -3.49 0.37 16.35
C VAL A 110 -2.05 0.69 15.96
N LEU A 111 -1.28 1.20 16.92
CA LEU A 111 0.17 1.28 16.80
C LEU A 111 0.73 -0.14 16.79
N GLN A 112 1.27 -0.57 15.65
CA GLN A 112 1.81 -1.92 15.45
C GLN A 112 3.30 -1.99 15.76
N GLY A 113 4.05 -0.95 15.41
CA GLY A 113 5.48 -0.84 15.64
C GLY A 113 5.87 0.59 15.95
N ALA A 114 6.87 0.73 16.80
CA ALA A 114 7.49 2.02 17.09
C ALA A 114 8.93 1.81 17.55
N ASP A 115 9.82 2.66 17.06
CA ASP A 115 11.21 2.75 17.50
C ASP A 115 11.67 4.21 17.48
N GLU A 116 12.98 4.43 17.66
CA GLU A 116 13.55 5.78 17.66
C GLU A 116 13.54 6.47 16.28
N TYR A 117 13.25 5.76 15.19
CA TYR A 117 13.25 6.29 13.82
C TYR A 117 11.83 6.56 13.30
N GLY A 118 10.83 5.84 13.80
CA GLY A 118 9.46 6.01 13.34
C GLY A 118 8.41 5.14 14.04
N ILE A 119 7.21 5.23 13.47
CA ILE A 119 6.02 4.52 13.90
C ILE A 119 5.32 3.87 12.70
N THR A 120 4.73 2.70 12.93
CA THR A 120 3.87 1.99 11.98
C THR A 120 2.51 1.75 12.62
N ILE A 121 1.45 2.22 11.96
CA ILE A 121 0.06 2.08 12.38
C ILE A 121 -0.66 1.21 11.36
N ALA A 122 -1.44 0.25 11.87
CA ALA A 122 -2.03 -0.80 11.06
C ALA A 122 -3.49 -1.06 11.49
N PRO A 123 -4.37 -1.58 10.61
CA PRO A 123 -5.70 -2.01 11.02
C PRO A 123 -5.65 -2.97 12.21
N LYS A 124 -6.63 -2.89 13.09
CA LYS A 124 -6.76 -3.88 14.17
C LYS A 124 -7.20 -5.22 13.58
N GLY A 125 -6.65 -6.31 14.12
CA GLY A 125 -7.06 -7.67 13.74
C GLY A 125 -6.51 -8.13 12.38
N ILE A 126 -5.37 -7.58 11.95
CA ILE A 126 -4.64 -8.07 10.78
C ILE A 126 -4.30 -9.55 10.99
N PRO A 127 -4.51 -10.39 9.98
CA PRO A 127 -4.18 -11.80 10.07
C PRO A 127 -2.68 -12.02 10.23
N ASP A 128 -2.33 -13.04 10.99
CA ASP A 128 -0.95 -13.48 11.17
C ASP A 128 -0.48 -14.26 9.95
N VAL A 129 -0.12 -13.51 8.91
CA VAL A 129 0.37 -14.03 7.64
C VAL A 129 1.86 -13.71 7.53
N VAL A 130 2.66 -14.70 7.12
CA VAL A 130 4.07 -14.48 6.78
C VAL A 130 4.13 -13.44 5.65
N PRO A 131 4.94 -12.38 5.75
CA PRO A 131 4.96 -11.29 4.76
C PRO A 131 5.13 -11.76 3.30
N SER A 132 5.89 -12.84 3.07
CA SER A 132 6.10 -13.43 1.74
C SER A 132 4.84 -14.03 1.11
N ASP A 133 3.82 -14.32 1.90
CA ASP A 133 2.59 -15.00 1.47
C ASP A 133 1.39 -14.05 1.35
N ALA A 134 1.52 -12.81 1.84
CA ALA A 134 0.47 -11.80 1.75
C ALA A 134 0.27 -11.32 0.30
N PRO A 135 -0.98 -11.17 -0.18
CA PRO A 135 -1.22 -10.50 -1.45
C PRO A 135 -0.73 -9.03 -1.40
N PRO A 136 -0.25 -8.45 -2.51
CA PRO A 136 0.24 -7.08 -2.52
C PRO A 136 -0.79 -6.08 -1.99
N GLY A 137 -0.33 -5.19 -1.10
CA GLY A 137 -1.17 -4.15 -0.50
C GLY A 137 -2.09 -4.65 0.62
N VAL A 138 -1.98 -5.92 1.03
CA VAL A 138 -2.67 -6.47 2.19
C VAL A 138 -1.75 -6.34 3.41
N PRO A 139 -2.21 -5.68 4.50
CA PRO A 139 -1.39 -5.57 5.69
C PRO A 139 -1.15 -6.95 6.32
N ASN A 140 0.01 -7.11 6.95
CA ASN A 140 0.42 -8.29 7.72
C ASN A 140 0.89 -7.89 9.13
N ASN A 141 1.26 -8.87 9.96
CA ASN A 141 1.67 -8.63 11.34
C ASN A 141 3.12 -8.15 11.53
N ASP A 142 3.92 -8.03 10.46
CA ASP A 142 5.30 -7.54 10.54
C ASP A 142 5.34 -6.01 10.63
N PRO A 143 5.82 -5.41 11.73
CA PRO A 143 5.88 -3.95 11.90
C PRO A 143 6.80 -3.24 10.89
N HIS A 144 7.70 -3.97 10.21
CA HIS A 144 8.60 -3.44 9.18
C HIS A 144 8.05 -3.57 7.76
N SER A 145 6.90 -4.21 7.59
CA SER A 145 6.17 -4.21 6.32
C SER A 145 5.18 -3.04 6.30
N PHE A 146 5.29 -2.16 5.31
CA PHE A 146 4.46 -0.96 5.20
C PHE A 146 3.23 -1.13 4.28
N GLU A 147 3.07 -2.31 3.67
CA GLU A 147 1.95 -2.58 2.76
C GLU A 147 0.60 -2.49 3.48
N GLY A 148 -0.33 -1.69 2.94
CA GLY A 148 -1.66 -1.52 3.53
C GLY A 148 -1.65 -0.85 4.91
N LYS A 149 -0.56 -0.15 5.26
CA LYS A 149 -0.38 0.50 6.56
C LYS A 149 -0.09 1.98 6.41
N ILE A 150 -0.01 2.65 7.56
CA ILE A 150 0.44 4.02 7.69
C ILE A 150 1.79 3.98 8.41
N MET A 151 2.75 4.70 7.87
CA MET A 151 4.06 4.86 8.51
C MET A 151 4.38 6.35 8.65
N ALA A 152 5.00 6.72 9.75
CA ALA A 152 5.64 8.01 9.91
C ALA A 152 7.07 7.80 10.41
N GLN A 153 8.06 8.38 9.73
CA GLN A 153 9.47 8.25 10.10
C GLN A 153 10.21 9.56 9.90
N LEU A 154 11.37 9.67 10.57
CA LEU A 154 12.30 10.75 10.34
C LEU A 154 13.36 10.38 9.31
N GLN A 155 13.68 11.36 8.47
CA GLN A 155 14.75 11.27 7.48
C GLN A 155 15.52 12.59 7.40
N GLU A 156 16.79 12.49 7.02
CA GLU A 156 17.67 13.65 6.89
C GLU A 156 17.29 14.56 5.72
N PHE A 157 16.92 13.94 4.60
CA PHE A 157 16.65 14.64 3.35
C PHE A 157 15.16 14.88 3.15
N GLY A 158 14.83 15.99 2.49
CA GLY A 158 13.45 16.28 2.10
C GLY A 158 12.98 15.45 0.90
N PRO A 159 11.84 15.81 0.28
CA PRO A 159 11.45 15.22 -0.99
C PRO A 159 12.53 15.49 -2.04
N GLY A 160 12.92 14.45 -2.80
CA GLY A 160 13.86 14.61 -3.92
C GLY A 160 13.30 15.55 -5.00
N GLU A 161 14.17 16.09 -5.85
CA GLU A 161 13.79 17.09 -6.87
C GLU A 161 12.60 16.64 -7.74
N ASP A 162 12.54 15.36 -8.09
CA ASP A 162 11.50 14.76 -8.93
C ASP A 162 10.09 14.84 -8.31
N ILE A 163 10.00 14.85 -6.98
CA ILE A 163 8.74 14.90 -6.23
C ILE A 163 8.55 16.22 -5.46
N ALA A 164 9.53 17.12 -5.51
CA ALA A 164 9.46 18.45 -4.91
C ALA A 164 8.36 19.34 -5.54
N ASN A 165 7.87 18.97 -6.74
CA ASN A 165 6.73 19.58 -7.41
C ASN A 165 5.36 19.08 -6.91
N GLY A 166 5.34 18.26 -5.86
CA GLY A 166 4.12 17.89 -5.16
C GLY A 166 3.33 19.09 -4.64
N LYS A 167 2.12 18.82 -4.12
CA LYS A 167 1.26 19.87 -3.57
C LYS A 167 1.88 20.44 -2.30
N LYS A 168 2.25 21.72 -2.35
CA LYS A 168 2.77 22.45 -1.18
C LYS A 168 1.64 22.80 -0.22
N LEU A 169 1.89 22.61 1.07
CA LEU A 169 0.95 22.89 2.14
C LEU A 169 1.70 23.26 3.44
N THR A 170 0.96 23.52 4.51
CA THR A 170 1.53 23.85 5.81
C THR A 170 0.91 22.96 6.89
N ILE A 171 1.76 22.30 7.69
CA ILE A 171 1.36 21.49 8.84
C ILE A 171 1.91 22.15 10.10
N ASN A 172 1.05 22.58 11.03
CA ASN A 172 1.48 23.24 12.28
C ASN A 172 2.50 24.38 12.07
N GLY A 173 2.32 25.18 11.01
CA GLY A 173 3.22 26.29 10.66
C GLY A 173 4.52 25.86 9.95
N LYS A 174 4.72 24.56 9.71
CA LYS A 174 5.89 24.01 9.01
C LYS A 174 5.58 23.77 7.53
N GLU A 175 6.55 24.01 6.66
CA GLU A 175 6.45 23.71 5.24
C GLU A 175 6.27 22.21 5.04
N ALA A 176 5.35 21.84 4.14
CA ALA A 176 5.10 20.45 3.81
C ALA A 176 4.78 20.26 2.32
N VAL A 177 5.07 19.06 1.82
CA VAL A 177 4.86 18.66 0.42
C VAL A 177 4.14 17.32 0.38
N LEU A 178 2.95 17.29 -0.20
CA LEU A 178 2.18 16.08 -0.46
C LEU A 178 2.40 15.62 -1.90
N THR A 179 2.80 14.36 -2.05
CA THR A 179 3.04 13.72 -3.35
C THR A 179 2.44 12.32 -3.39
N LYS A 180 2.37 11.72 -4.58
CA LYS A 180 2.29 10.27 -4.70
C LYS A 180 3.62 9.65 -4.24
N MET A 181 3.58 8.42 -3.72
CA MET A 181 4.80 7.68 -3.38
C MET A 181 5.73 7.54 -4.60
N LEU A 182 7.03 7.33 -4.38
CA LEU A 182 8.06 7.34 -5.43
C LEU A 182 7.85 6.28 -6.53
N ASP A 183 7.18 5.17 -6.23
CA ASP A 183 6.79 4.17 -7.25
C ASP A 183 5.60 4.63 -8.13
N GLN A 184 4.98 5.75 -7.77
CA GLN A 184 3.83 6.42 -8.39
C GLN A 184 2.59 5.56 -8.62
N THR A 185 2.52 4.36 -8.04
CA THR A 185 1.44 3.40 -8.31
C THR A 185 0.47 3.25 -7.16
N THR A 186 0.93 3.46 -5.92
CA THR A 186 0.10 3.21 -4.74
C THR A 186 0.46 4.15 -3.59
N GLY A 187 -0.55 4.85 -3.07
CA GLY A 187 -0.45 5.64 -1.85
C GLY A 187 0.08 7.05 -2.04
N HIS A 188 0.17 7.76 -0.91
CA HIS A 188 0.61 9.14 -0.80
C HIS A 188 1.76 9.24 0.21
N ALA A 189 2.66 10.18 -0.04
CA ALA A 189 3.71 10.57 0.90
C ALA A 189 3.58 12.06 1.21
N LEU A 190 3.53 12.40 2.50
CA LEU A 190 3.55 13.76 3.01
C LEU A 190 4.88 14.01 3.71
N PHE A 191 5.67 14.94 3.20
CA PHE A 191 6.91 15.39 3.79
C PHE A 191 6.65 16.66 4.60
N VAL A 192 7.09 16.72 5.85
CA VAL A 192 6.97 17.88 6.74
C VAL A 192 8.38 18.30 7.19
N ASN A 193 8.75 19.54 6.92
CA ASN A 193 10.04 20.09 7.29
C ASN A 193 10.06 20.45 8.78
N LEU A 194 10.80 19.69 9.59
CA LEU A 194 10.91 19.95 11.02
C LEU A 194 12.00 20.97 11.38
N GLY A 195 12.90 21.29 10.45
CA GLY A 195 14.09 22.14 10.63
C GLY A 195 15.39 21.34 10.58
N GLU A 196 16.56 22.00 10.43
CA GLU A 196 17.90 21.40 10.60
C GLU A 196 18.14 20.03 9.92
N ASN A 197 17.80 19.89 8.62
CA ASN A 197 17.89 18.61 7.89
C ASN A 197 17.12 17.47 8.60
N ARG A 198 15.95 17.79 9.15
CA ARG A 198 15.04 16.83 9.77
C ARG A 198 13.69 16.95 9.10
N TRP A 199 13.31 15.88 8.41
CA TRP A 199 12.03 15.78 7.74
C TRP A 199 11.25 14.61 8.30
N MET A 200 9.97 14.82 8.59
CA MET A 200 9.04 13.73 8.84
C MET A 200 8.38 13.36 7.52
N ILE A 201 8.43 12.08 7.16
CA ILE A 201 7.65 11.54 6.05
C ILE A 201 6.51 10.70 6.61
N VAL A 202 5.29 10.98 6.18
CA VAL A 202 4.10 10.17 6.45
C VAL A 202 3.69 9.47 5.17
N GLN A 203 3.72 8.15 5.18
CA GLN A 203 3.35 7.29 4.06
C GLN A 203 1.99 6.64 4.34
N VAL A 204 1.05 6.79 3.41
CA VAL A 204 -0.31 6.26 3.51
C VAL A 204 -0.65 5.49 2.24
N TRP A 205 -0.93 4.19 2.36
CA TRP A 205 -1.30 3.37 1.21
C TRP A 205 -2.65 3.79 0.59
N ASP A 206 -2.86 3.55 -0.71
CA ASP A 206 -4.15 3.79 -1.36
C ASP A 206 -5.19 2.76 -0.89
N GLY A 207 -6.48 3.10 -1.00
CA GLY A 207 -7.57 2.19 -0.63
C GLY A 207 -7.86 2.11 0.87
N LEU A 208 -7.17 2.89 1.70
CA LEU A 208 -7.40 2.99 3.15
C LEU A 208 -8.56 3.94 3.53
N GLY A 209 -9.18 4.58 2.55
CA GLY A 209 -10.25 5.57 2.75
C GLY A 209 -9.80 6.90 3.32
N TRP A 210 -8.53 7.22 3.09
CA TRP A 210 -7.94 8.50 3.48
C TRP A 210 -7.91 9.45 2.30
N GLY A 211 -8.57 10.58 2.46
CA GLY A 211 -8.34 11.74 1.61
C GLY A 211 -7.15 12.55 2.12
N GLU A 212 -6.77 13.55 1.34
CA GLU A 212 -5.71 14.50 1.71
C GLU A 212 -5.93 15.11 3.11
N GLN A 213 -7.18 15.47 3.45
CA GLN A 213 -7.49 16.08 4.73
C GLN A 213 -7.15 15.16 5.91
N GLN A 214 -7.43 13.85 5.81
CA GLN A 214 -7.08 12.89 6.86
C GLN A 214 -5.57 12.74 6.99
N VAL A 215 -4.83 12.72 5.88
CA VAL A 215 -3.35 12.67 5.89
C VAL A 215 -2.78 13.90 6.61
N VAL A 216 -3.30 15.09 6.27
CA VAL A 216 -2.90 16.37 6.87
C VAL A 216 -3.23 16.42 8.37
N GLU A 217 -4.46 16.06 8.74
CA GLU A 217 -4.91 16.09 10.14
C GLU A 217 -4.13 15.08 10.99
N PHE A 218 -3.87 13.89 10.46
CA PHE A 218 -3.06 12.89 11.13
C PHE A 218 -1.62 13.37 11.32
N ALA A 219 -0.97 13.87 10.27
CA ALA A 219 0.39 14.39 10.36
C ALA A 219 0.51 15.59 11.33
N ALA A 220 -0.53 16.42 11.43
CA ALA A 220 -0.59 17.51 12.40
C ALA A 220 -0.69 17.02 13.86
N GLY A 221 -1.19 15.81 14.08
CA GLY A 221 -1.29 15.17 15.39
C GLY A 221 -0.09 14.30 15.77
N ILE A 222 0.99 14.30 14.96
CA ILE A 222 2.25 13.64 15.31
C ILE A 222 3.21 14.69 15.85
N HIS A 223 3.65 14.50 17.09
CA HIS A 223 4.70 15.33 17.69
C HIS A 223 5.97 14.50 17.85
N VAL A 224 7.07 15.03 17.33
CA VAL A 224 8.38 14.38 17.36
C VAL A 224 9.20 15.01 18.48
N ASP A 225 9.75 14.18 19.37
CA ASP A 225 10.61 14.63 20.46
C ASP A 225 12.10 14.54 20.11
N ASP A 226 12.94 15.14 20.97
CA ASP A 226 14.39 15.24 20.75
C ASP A 226 15.12 13.88 20.81
N SER A 227 14.48 12.84 21.35
CA SER A 227 15.05 11.50 21.40
C SER A 227 14.86 10.70 20.11
N ALA A 228 14.00 11.18 19.19
CA ALA A 228 13.85 10.60 17.87
C ALA A 228 15.09 10.86 16.99
N LYS A 229 15.46 9.85 16.20
CA LYS A 229 16.62 9.84 15.32
C LYS A 229 16.21 9.92 13.87
N VAL A 230 17.01 10.61 13.08
CA VAL A 230 16.86 10.61 11.61
C VAL A 230 17.43 9.32 11.04
N THR A 231 16.73 8.77 10.04
CA THR A 231 17.30 7.72 9.19
C THR A 231 18.27 8.37 8.21
N HIS A 232 19.49 7.86 8.14
CA HIS A 232 20.48 8.24 7.13
C HIS A 232 20.32 7.32 5.92
N GLY A 233 20.08 7.91 4.75
CA GLY A 233 20.02 7.21 3.46
C GLY A 233 21.37 7.07 2.80
#